data_AF-A0A1K2FZJ1-F1
#
_entry.id   AF-A0A1K2FZJ1-F1
#
_cell.length_a   1.000
_cell.length_b   1.000
_cell.length_c   1.000
_cell.angle_alpha   90.00
_cell.angle_beta   90.00
_cell.angle_gamma   90.00
#
_symmetry.space_group_name_H-M   'P 1'
#
loop_
_entity.id
_entity.type
_entity.pdbx_description
1 polymer ?
#
loop_
_entity_poly.entity_id
_entity_poly.type
_entity_poly.pdbx_seq_one_letter_code
_entity_poly.pdbx_strand_id
1 'polypeptide(L)' 'MRDTFHEDPATQTDDERFGAFPEFARLAAEGRFTVPIAETFPLANWRKALDISLTGHAHGKLLLLPAVGGGAD' A
#
# COMPACT_ATOMS: atom_id res chain seq x y z
N MET A 1 14.57 -15.46 -1.78
CA MET A 1 13.23 -15.94 -2.18
C MET A 1 12.45 -16.10 -0.90
N ARG A 2 11.42 -15.27 -0.64
CA ARG A 2 10.53 -15.45 0.51
C ARG A 2 9.58 -16.58 0.15
N ASP A 3 10.03 -17.81 0.32
CA ASP A 3 9.13 -18.96 0.28
C ASP A 3 8.28 -18.96 1.56
N THR A 4 6.98 -19.18 1.35
CA THR A 4 5.99 -19.46 2.39
C THR A 4 5.46 -18.25 3.19
N PHE A 5 4.65 -17.42 2.54
CA PHE A 5 3.49 -16.81 3.20
C PHE A 5 2.34 -17.85 3.13
N HIS A 6 2.26 -18.75 4.12
CA HIS A 6 1.06 -19.58 4.34
C HIS A 6 0.31 -18.96 5.51
N GLU A 7 -0.40 -17.86 5.23
CA GLU A 7 -1.48 -17.43 6.10
C GLU A 7 -2.75 -18.06 5.53
N ASP A 8 -3.39 -18.97 6.26
CA ASP A 8 -4.75 -19.39 5.94
C ASP A 8 -5.67 -18.27 6.42
N PRO A 9 -6.25 -17.47 5.51
CA PRO A 9 -7.04 -16.36 5.95
C PRO A 9 -8.38 -16.78 6.59
N ALA A 10 -8.75 -18.05 6.56
CA ALA A 10 -9.95 -18.54 7.24
C ALA A 10 -9.74 -18.75 8.76
N THR A 11 -8.50 -18.72 9.26
CA THR A 11 -8.20 -19.07 10.67
C THR A 11 -7.97 -17.89 11.60
N GLN A 12 -7.91 -16.66 11.09
CA GLN A 12 -7.74 -15.45 11.90
C GLN A 12 -9.07 -14.71 12.08
N THR A 13 -9.29 -14.23 13.30
CA THR A 13 -10.34 -13.27 13.64
C THR A 13 -10.01 -11.87 13.09
N ASP A 14 -11.02 -11.03 12.91
CA ASP A 14 -10.81 -9.65 12.46
C ASP A 14 -9.95 -8.85 13.45
N ASP A 15 -10.06 -9.12 14.74
CA ASP A 15 -9.24 -8.49 15.78
C ASP A 15 -7.76 -8.84 15.65
N GLU A 16 -7.42 -10.10 15.32
CA GLU A 16 -6.04 -10.51 15.08
C GLU A 16 -5.42 -9.81 13.86
N ARG A 17 -6.24 -9.45 12.88
CA ARG A 17 -5.79 -8.78 11.64
C ARG A 17 -5.71 -7.28 11.75
N PHE A 18 -6.75 -6.70 12.35
CA PHE A 18 -7.06 -5.29 12.22
C PHE A 18 -7.13 -4.59 13.58
N GLY A 19 -7.02 -5.32 14.70
CA GLY A 19 -7.09 -4.74 16.05
C GLY A 19 -6.06 -3.64 16.31
N ALA A 20 -4.91 -3.68 15.64
CA ALA A 20 -3.88 -2.64 15.73
C ALA A 20 -4.13 -1.43 14.80
N PHE A 21 -5.05 -1.50 13.84
CA PHE A 21 -5.26 -0.44 12.84
C PHE A 21 -5.67 0.90 13.48
N PRO A 22 -6.55 0.97 14.48
CA PRO A 22 -6.89 2.24 15.12
C PRO A 22 -5.68 2.95 15.73
N GLU A 23 -4.78 2.19 16.39
CA GLU A 23 -3.55 2.74 16.97
C GLU A 23 -2.63 3.28 15.87
N PHE A 24 -2.37 2.49 14.83
CA PHE A 24 -1.51 2.90 13.73
C PHE A 24 -2.08 4.07 12.93
N ALA A 25 -3.39 4.14 12.75
CA ALA A 25 -4.06 5.26 12.11
C ALA A 25 -3.85 6.57 12.91
N ARG A 26 -3.99 6.52 14.24
CA ARG A 26 -3.70 7.67 15.11
C ARG A 26 -2.24 8.12 14.97
N LEU A 27 -1.29 7.18 15.05
CA LEU A 27 0.13 7.49 14.91
C LEU A 27 0.46 8.09 13.54
N ALA A 28 -0.16 7.59 12.47
CA ALA A 28 -0.03 8.16 11.13
C ALA A 28 -0.57 9.60 11.07
N ALA A 29 -1.75 9.85 11.65
CA ALA A 29 -2.36 11.18 11.71
C ALA A 29 -1.51 12.18 12.52
N GLU A 30 -0.79 11.70 13.54
CA GLU A 30 0.19 12.48 14.32
C GLU A 30 1.52 12.70 13.59
N GLY A 31 1.66 12.23 12.35
CA GLY A 31 2.89 12.37 11.56
C GLY A 31 4.05 11.51 12.07
N ARG A 32 3.76 10.48 12.87
CA ARG A 32 4.79 9.55 13.41
C ARG A 32 5.25 8.52 12.37
N PHE A 33 4.51 8.37 11.28
CA PHE A 33 4.88 7.54 10.14
C PHE A 33 5.06 8.37 8.88
N THR A 34 6.05 8.01 8.07
CA THR A 34 6.28 8.60 6.76
C THR A 34 6.46 7.49 5.75
N VAL A 35 5.72 7.56 4.65
CA VAL A 35 5.87 6.65 3.51
C VAL A 35 6.61 7.43 2.41
N PRO A 36 7.89 7.11 2.11
CA PRO A 36 8.59 7.76 1.02
C PRO A 36 7.94 7.35 -0.31
N ILE A 37 7.41 8.31 -1.04
CA ILE A 37 6.88 8.13 -2.39
C ILE A 37 8.00 8.43 -3.37
N ALA A 38 8.40 7.43 -4.15
CA ALA A 38 9.47 7.56 -5.13
C ALA A 38 8.97 8.13 -6.47
N GLU A 39 7.80 7.67 -6.92
CA GLU A 39 7.17 8.16 -8.15
C GLU A 39 5.65 7.92 -8.08
N THR A 40 4.91 8.78 -8.78
CA THR A 40 3.46 8.70 -8.88
C THR A 40 3.05 8.55 -10.35
N PHE A 41 2.17 7.60 -10.64
CA PHE A 41 1.68 7.31 -11.98
C PHE A 41 0.16 7.45 -12.05
N PRO A 42 -0.40 7.91 -13.17
CA PRO A 42 -1.80 7.67 -13.48
C PRO A 42 -2.09 6.17 -13.48
N LEU A 43 -3.28 5.75 -13.03
CA LEU A 43 -3.69 4.35 -13.02
C LEU A 43 -3.58 3.70 -14.41
N ALA A 44 -3.85 4.45 -15.48
CA ALA A 44 -3.66 3.98 -16.86
C ALA A 44 -2.21 3.50 -17.15
N ASN A 45 -1.23 4.03 -16.42
CA ASN A 45 0.19 3.71 -16.56
C ASN A 45 0.66 2.68 -15.51
N TRP A 46 -0.24 1.94 -14.87
CA TRP A 46 0.09 0.96 -13.81
C TRP A 46 1.17 -0.04 -14.22
N ARG A 47 1.24 -0.41 -15.51
CA ARG A 47 2.23 -1.38 -16.00
C ARG A 47 3.65 -0.90 -15.83
N LYS A 48 3.91 0.38 -16.13
CA LYS A 48 5.22 1.01 -15.93
C LYS A 48 5.62 0.99 -14.44
N ALA A 49 4.68 1.29 -13.56
CA ALA A 49 4.91 1.23 -12.12
C ALA A 49 5.24 -0.21 -11.67
N LEU A 50 4.51 -1.20 -12.18
CA LEU A 50 4.75 -2.61 -11.86
C LEU A 50 6.14 -3.06 -12.35
N ASP A 51 6.52 -2.71 -13.59
CA ASP A 51 7.82 -3.07 -14.14
C ASP A 51 8.95 -2.53 -13.25
N ILE A 52 8.85 -1.28 -12.79
CA ILE A 52 9.80 -0.69 -11.83
C ILE A 52 9.76 -1.43 -10.50
N SER A 53 8.57 -1.73 -9.95
CA SER A 53 8.43 -2.43 -8.67
C SER A 53 9.10 -3.81 -8.68
N LEU A 54 8.99 -4.54 -9.80
CA LEU A 54 9.56 -5.87 -9.95
C LEU A 54 11.10 -5.84 -10.00
N THR A 55 11.71 -4.71 -10.34
CA THR A 55 13.17 -4.57 -10.27
C THR A 55 13.72 -4.58 -8.85
N GLY A 56 12.89 -4.28 -7.84
CA GLY A 56 13.32 -4.09 -6.45
C GLY A 56 14.04 -2.75 -6.17
N HIS A 57 14.20 -1.88 -7.17
CA HIS A 57 14.97 -0.62 -7.09
C HIS A 57 14.09 0.63 -7.12
N ALA A 58 12.84 0.56 -6.66
CA ALA A 58 11.95 1.71 -6.64
C ALA A 58 12.38 2.82 -5.65
N HIS A 59 13.28 2.54 -4.69
CA HIS A 59 13.75 3.48 -3.66
C HIS A 59 12.64 4.17 -2.83
N GLY A 60 11.44 3.59 -2.81
CA GLY A 60 10.25 4.09 -2.14
C GLY A 60 9.01 3.36 -2.64
N LYS A 61 7.82 3.85 -2.25
CA LYS A 61 6.56 3.36 -2.80
C LYS A 61 6.26 4.06 -4.11
N LEU A 62 5.67 3.31 -5.05
CA LEU A 62 5.12 3.84 -6.29
C LEU A 62 3.62 4.02 -6.10
N LEU A 63 3.12 5.24 -6.30
CA LEU A 63 1.71 5.56 -6.08
C LEU A 63 0.95 5.53 -7.42
N LEU A 64 -0.19 4.85 -7.45
CA LEU A 64 -1.12 4.92 -8.59
C LEU A 64 -2.25 5.87 -8.23
N LEU A 65 -2.43 6.93 -9.01
CA LEU A 65 -3.57 7.83 -8.87
C LEU A 65 -4.71 7.35 -9.76
N PRO A 66 -5.95 7.22 -9.24
CA PRO A 66 -7.10 7.01 -10.11
C PRO A 66 -7.20 8.16 -11.11
N ALA A 67 -7.77 7.90 -12.29
CA ALA A 67 -8.15 9.01 -13.17
C ALA A 67 -9.08 9.94 -12.39
N VAL A 68 -8.90 11.26 -12.50
CA VAL A 68 -9.86 12.22 -11.94
C VAL A 68 -11.20 11.96 -12.63
N GLY A 69 -12.11 11.31 -11.93
CA GLY A 69 -13.36 10.81 -12.49
C GLY A 69 -14.29 10.25 -11.41
N GLY A 70 -14.94 11.15 -10.66
CA GLY A 70 -16.20 10.91 -9.95
C GLY A 70 -16.09 10.49 -8.49
N GLY A 71 -16.20 11.46 -7.58
CA GLY A 71 -16.35 11.17 -6.14
C GLY A 71 -16.16 12.37 -5.23
N ALA A 72 -16.84 13.49 -5.50
CA ALA A 72 -17.24 14.51 -4.52
C ALA A 72 -18.20 15.50 -5.20
N ASP A 73 -19.41 15.02 -5.46
CA ASP A 73 -20.66 15.79 -5.36
C ASP A 73 -21.60 14.92 -4.50
#